data_AF-A0A1F5ZPI6-F1
#
_entry.id   AF-A0A1F5ZPI6-F1
#
_cell.length_a   1.000
_cell.length_b   1.000
_cell.length_c   1.000
_cell.angle_alpha   90.00
_cell.angle_beta   90.00
_cell.angle_gamma   90.00
#
_symmetry.space_group_name_H-M   'P 1'
#
loop_
_entity.id
_entity.type
_entity.pdbx_description
1 polymer ?
#
loop_
_entity_poly.entity_id
_entity_poly.type
_entity_poly.pdbx_seq_one_letter_code
_entity_poly.pdbx_strand_id
1 'polypeptide(L)' 'MAVSPVVFLKEAKMELAKVTWPTKEQTIKLTVIVIAISVILGSYIGALDLIFTKLTDVLIKR' A
#
# COMPACT_ATOMS: atom_id res chain seq x y z
N MET A 1 -27.94 24.34 -8.82
CA MET A 1 -26.50 24.69 -8.81
C MET A 1 -25.75 23.53 -9.46
N ALA A 2 -25.65 23.54 -10.79
CA ALA A 2 -24.95 22.50 -11.55
C ALA A 2 -23.61 23.10 -11.98
N VAL A 3 -22.51 22.60 -11.39
CA VAL A 3 -21.17 22.90 -11.90
C VAL A 3 -21.04 22.27 -13.28
N SER A 4 -20.79 23.08 -14.31
CA SER A 4 -20.56 22.55 -15.65
C SER A 4 -19.30 21.66 -15.63
N PRO A 5 -19.28 20.50 -16.30
CA PRO A 5 -18.14 19.59 -16.30
C PRO A 5 -16.82 20.25 -16.75
N VAL A 6 -16.93 21.26 -17.62
CA VAL A 6 -15.80 22.04 -18.13
C VAL A 6 -15.19 22.92 -17.03
N VAL A 7 -16.02 23.51 -16.15
CA VAL A 7 -15.56 24.30 -15.00
C VAL A 7 -14.91 23.41 -13.96
N PHE A 8 -15.49 22.24 -13.68
CA PHE A 8 -14.92 21.26 -12.74
C PHE A 8 -13.52 20.78 -13.16
N LEU A 9 -13.32 20.46 -14.44
CA LEU A 9 -12.00 20.05 -14.94
C LEU A 9 -10.96 21.18 -14.85
N LYS A 10 -11.39 22.43 -15.06
CA LYS A 10 -10.52 23.61 -14.91
C LYS A 10 -10.10 23.81 -13.45
N GLU A 11 -11.03 23.69 -12.52
CA GLU A 11 -10.77 23.76 -11.08
C GLU A 11 -9.86 22.62 -10.61
N ALA A 12 -10.13 21.37 -11.03
CA ALA A 12 -9.30 20.22 -10.71
C ALA A 12 -7.86 20.38 -11.20
N LYS A 13 -7.64 20.95 -12.40
CA LYS A 13 -6.30 21.26 -12.91
C LYS A 13 -5.58 22.31 -12.06
N MET A 14 -6.29 23.34 -11.59
CA MET A 14 -5.71 24.36 -10.71
C MET A 14 -5.33 23.79 -9.34
N GLU A 15 -6.13 22.89 -8.78
CA GLU A 15 -5.81 22.22 -7.51
C GLU A 15 -4.65 21.23 -7.65
N LEU A 16 -4.60 20.47 -8.76
CA LEU A 16 -3.47 19.58 -9.07
C LEU A 16 -2.14 20.36 -9.21
N ALA A 17 -2.18 21.60 -9.68
CA ALA A 17 -1.00 22.45 -9.77
C ALA A 17 -0.43 22.87 -8.40
N LYS A 18 -1.25 22.79 -7.33
CA LYS A 18 -0.80 23.05 -5.95
C LYS A 18 -0.18 21.82 -5.28
N VAL A 19 -0.22 20.66 -5.93
CA VAL A 19 0.35 19.42 -5.38
C VAL A 19 1.87 19.50 -5.41
N THR A 20 2.47 19.55 -4.24
CA THR A 20 3.92 19.45 -4.07
C THR A 20 4.35 18.00 -4.26
N TRP A 21 4.89 17.69 -5.44
CA TRP A 21 5.43 16.36 -5.71
C TRP A 21 6.73 16.15 -4.93
N PRO A 22 6.90 14.95 -4.33
CA PRO A 22 8.12 14.62 -3.60
C PRO A 22 9.32 14.58 -4.55
N THR A 23 10.51 14.83 -4.01
CA THR A 23 11.75 14.67 -4.78
C THR A 23 11.99 13.20 -5.11
N LYS A 24 12.84 12.94 -6.12
CA LYS A 24 13.18 11.56 -6.52
C LYS A 24 13.76 10.75 -5.36
N GLU A 25 14.59 11.38 -4.53
CA GLU A 25 15.20 10.77 -3.35
C GLU A 25 14.16 10.41 -2.28
N GLN A 26 13.23 11.33 -1.98
CA GLN A 26 12.14 11.07 -1.04
C GLN A 26 11.26 9.91 -1.51
N THR A 27 10.95 9.88 -2.81
CA THR A 27 10.15 8.80 -3.41
C THR A 27 10.84 7.45 -3.22
N ILE A 28 12.12 7.35 -3.56
CA ILE A 28 12.89 6.10 -3.41
C ILE A 28 12.95 5.68 -1.93
N LYS A 29 13.24 6.60 -1.01
CA LYS A 29 13.29 6.31 0.42
C LYS A 29 11.97 5.75 0.93
N LEU A 30 10.86 6.39 0.57
CA LEU A 30 9.51 5.94 0.97
C LEU A 30 9.19 4.56 0.37
N THR A 31 9.50 4.32 -0.90
CA THR A 31 9.28 3.02 -1.54
C THR A 31 10.11 1.90 -0.87
N VAL A 32 11.38 2.15 -0.55
CA VAL A 32 12.23 1.17 0.14
C VAL A 32 11.68 0.81 1.51
N ILE A 33 11.19 1.80 2.27
CA ILE A 33 10.56 1.58 3.58
C ILE A 33 9.32 0.69 3.42
N VAL A 34 8.45 0.99 2.44
CA VAL A 34 7.26 0.18 2.19
C VAL A 34 7.63 -1.27 1.86
N ILE A 35 8.60 -1.48 0.97
CA ILE A 35 9.07 -2.83 0.62
C ILE A 35 9.59 -3.57 1.85
N ALA A 36 10.39 -2.91 2.68
CA ALA A 36 10.92 -3.52 3.90
C ALA A 36 9.79 -3.97 4.85
N ILE A 37 8.81 -3.10 5.10
CA ILE A 37 7.66 -3.41 5.98
C ILE A 37 6.81 -4.53 5.38
N SER A 38 6.53 -4.50 4.08
CA SER A 38 5.76 -5.54 3.39
C SER A 38 6.45 -6.91 3.48
N VAL A 39 7.77 -6.97 3.32
CA VAL A 39 8.53 -8.23 3.47
C VAL A 39 8.46 -8.74 4.91
N ILE A 40 8.63 -7.86 5.90
CA ILE A 40 8.55 -8.24 7.32
C ILE A 40 7.17 -8.80 7.64
N LEU A 41 6.10 -8.06 7.32
CA LEU A 41 4.73 -8.50 7.60
C LEU A 41 4.36 -9.76 6.81
N GLY A 42 4.74 -9.83 5.53
CA GLY A 42 4.49 -11.01 4.70
C GLY A 42 5.19 -12.25 5.24
N SER A 43 6.45 -12.11 5.67
CA SER A 43 7.20 -13.21 6.29
C SER A 43 6.61 -13.64 7.62
N TYR A 44 6.12 -12.69 8.43
CA TYR A 44 5.48 -12.97 9.71
C TYR A 44 4.18 -13.75 9.54
N ILE A 45 3.29 -13.28 8.66
CA ILE A 45 2.02 -13.96 8.37
C ILE A 45 2.32 -15.35 7.77
N GLY A 46 3.18 -15.42 6.75
CA GLY A 46 3.55 -16.69 6.13
C GLY A 46 4.17 -17.70 7.10
N ALA A 47 4.99 -17.25 8.05
CA ALA A 47 5.54 -18.12 9.09
C ALA A 47 4.45 -18.66 10.03
N LEU A 48 3.49 -17.80 10.42
CA LEU A 48 2.35 -18.22 11.23
C LEU A 48 1.46 -19.24 10.49
N ASP A 49 1.19 -19.02 9.20
CA ASP A 49 0.41 -19.96 8.39
C ASP A 49 1.07 -21.35 8.32
N LEU A 50 2.40 -21.40 8.19
CA LEU A 50 3.16 -22.66 8.20
C LEU A 50 3.06 -23.36 9.56
N ILE A 51 3.14 -22.62 10.66
CA ILE A 51 3.00 -23.17 12.02
C ILE A 51 1.58 -23.72 12.22
N PHE A 52 0.55 -22.96 11.86
CA PHE A 52 -0.84 -23.41 11.98
C PHE A 52 -1.15 -24.61 11.09
N THR A 53 -0.63 -24.66 9.87
CA THR A 53 -0.79 -25.81 8.97
C THR A 53 -0.17 -27.07 9.59
N LYS A 54 1.07 -26.97 10.10
CA LYS A 54 1.71 -28.12 10.77
C LYS A 54 0.97 -28.55 12.04
N LEU A 55 0.47 -27.59 12.82
CA LEU A 55 -0.26 -27.89 14.05
C LEU A 55 -1.59 -28.60 13.77
N THR A 56 -2.32 -28.13 12.75
CA THR A 56 -3.58 -28.75 12.33
C THR A 56 -3.36 -30.13 11.70
N ASP A 57 -2.32 -30.32 10.89
CA ASP A 57 -1.94 -31.64 10.37
C ASP A 57 -1.64 -32.64 11.50
N VAL A 58 -0.91 -32.23 12.54
CA VAL A 58 -0.61 -33.09 13.69
C VAL A 58 -1.87 -33.42 14.50
N LEU A 59 -2.81 -32.47 14.61
CA LEU A 59 -4.07 -32.67 15.33
C LEU A 59 -5.03 -33.61 14.57
N ILE A 60 -5.14 -33.46 13.25
CA ILE A 60 -6.06 -34.21 12.38
C ILE A 60 -5.52 -35.61 12.05
N LYS A 61 -4.20 -35.78 11.98
CA LYS A 61 -3.57 -37.08 11.69
C LYS A 61 -3.54 -38.02 12.91
N ARG A 62 -4.13 -37.63 14.04
CA ARG A 62 -4.40 -38.51 15.19
C ARG A 62 -5.84 -38.98 15.22
#